data_AF-A0AAP5MD96-F1
#
_entry.id   AF-A0AAP5MD96-F1
#
_cell.length_a   1.000
_cell.length_b   1.000
_cell.length_c   1.000
_cell.angle_alpha   90.00
_cell.angle_beta   90.00
_cell.angle_gamma   90.00
#
_symmetry.space_group_name_H-M   'P 1'
#
loop_
_entity.id
_entity.type
_entity.pdbx_description
1 polymer ?
#
loop_
_entity_poly.entity_id
_entity_poly.type
_entity_poly.pdbx_seq_one_letter_code
_entity_poly.pdbx_strand_id
1 'polypeptide(L)'
;MSKWHLNWQEMFAFEYREVVMCNGLHKHRADLCLPQPDNKLLIVEFQHSSISVNEICRREQFYTEIGHLLWVFDAREFRIRLEPADENIYRFSWVRSRSSLWAINSSLAFDFGHVILLIAQAHQRSSKHLKSGGWGWLYRKEEFVNMLHKFTALFTFDTSKPLWERKKRNATTPQLKAAAKLVQEADSMIVEHVALLELKKQLPNVSHLGLRGALFAACQQAGYVKTHVNQQYLAWVKEI
;
A
#
# COMPACT_ATOMS: atom_id res chain seq x y z
N MET A 1 -1.52 8.89 23.42
CA MET A 1 -2.32 7.67 23.19
C MET A 1 -3.79 8.06 23.24
N SER A 2 -4.61 7.69 22.24
CA SER A 2 -6.06 7.97 22.28
C SER A 2 -6.79 6.89 23.11
N LYS A 3 -8.02 7.19 23.58
CA LYS A 3 -8.85 6.19 24.26
C LYS A 3 -9.13 4.97 23.38
N TRP A 4 -9.26 5.17 22.07
CA TRP A 4 -9.46 4.07 21.12
C TRP A 4 -8.25 3.13 21.07
N HIS A 5 -7.04 3.69 21.10
CA HIS A 5 -5.78 2.93 21.15
C HIS A 5 -5.66 2.10 22.43
N LEU A 6 -5.95 2.72 23.58
CA LEU A 6 -5.93 2.06 24.89
C LEU A 6 -6.92 0.90 24.93
N ASN A 7 -8.15 1.14 24.47
CA ASN A 7 -9.17 0.09 24.42
C ASN A 7 -8.74 -1.12 23.57
N TRP A 8 -7.98 -0.91 22.49
CA TRP A 8 -7.42 -2.01 21.70
C TRP A 8 -6.33 -2.76 22.44
N GLN A 9 -5.36 -2.04 23.02
CA GLN A 9 -4.27 -2.64 23.78
C GLN A 9 -4.78 -3.43 24.99
N GLU A 10 -5.79 -2.91 25.68
CA GLU A 10 -6.40 -3.52 26.88
C GLU A 10 -6.98 -4.92 26.64
N MET A 11 -7.24 -5.31 25.38
CA MET A 11 -7.74 -6.63 25.02
C MET A 11 -6.67 -7.74 25.02
N PHE A 12 -5.38 -7.41 25.13
CA PHE A 12 -4.26 -8.36 25.04
C PHE A 12 -3.44 -8.41 26.31
N ALA A 13 -2.62 -9.43 26.57
CA ALA A 13 -1.75 -9.43 27.76
C ALA A 13 -0.66 -8.32 27.70
N PHE A 14 -0.17 -7.85 28.85
CA PHE A 14 0.73 -6.67 28.92
C PHE A 14 2.04 -6.88 28.15
N GLU A 15 2.58 -8.09 28.19
CA GLU A 15 3.80 -8.51 27.52
C GLU A 15 3.75 -8.37 25.99
N TYR A 16 2.55 -8.30 25.41
CA TYR A 16 2.37 -8.17 23.96
C TYR A 16 2.19 -6.72 23.52
N ARG A 17 1.99 -5.77 24.43
CA ARG A 17 1.65 -4.37 24.12
C ARG A 17 2.91 -3.50 24.08
N GLU A 18 2.92 -2.49 23.21
CA GLU A 18 3.98 -1.48 23.13
C GLU A 18 5.42 -2.08 23.04
N VAL A 19 5.56 -3.18 22.31
CA VAL A 19 6.82 -3.93 22.22
C VAL A 19 7.84 -3.17 21.38
N VAL A 20 8.99 -2.90 21.99
CA VAL A 20 10.10 -2.22 21.33
C VAL A 20 10.91 -3.22 20.50
N MET A 21 11.08 -2.92 19.22
CA MET A 21 11.84 -3.71 18.26
C MET A 21 13.02 -2.91 17.71
N CYS A 22 14.14 -3.57 17.46
CA CYS A 22 15.36 -2.96 16.94
C CYS A 22 15.99 -3.85 15.88
N ASN A 23 16.36 -3.27 14.73
CA ASN A 23 17.12 -3.96 13.67
C ASN A 23 18.58 -3.49 13.60
N GLY A 24 19.12 -2.97 14.71
CA GLY A 24 20.48 -2.42 14.81
C GLY A 24 20.62 -0.97 14.30
N LEU A 25 19.81 -0.57 13.31
CA LEU A 25 19.82 0.78 12.73
C LEU A 25 18.64 1.63 13.18
N HIS A 26 17.49 0.99 13.33
CA HIS A 26 16.22 1.65 13.64
C HIS A 26 15.55 0.98 14.83
N LYS A 27 14.86 1.80 15.61
CA LYS A 27 14.08 1.38 16.76
C LYS A 27 12.64 1.82 16.55
N HIS A 28 11.73 0.87 16.50
CA HIS A 28 10.30 1.11 16.44
C HIS A 28 9.61 0.45 17.63
N ARG A 29 8.39 0.92 17.94
CA ARG A 29 7.58 0.37 19.02
C ARG A 29 6.24 -0.06 18.44
N ALA A 30 6.05 -1.37 18.35
CA ALA A 30 4.82 -1.98 17.89
C ALA A 30 3.72 -1.78 18.92
N ASP A 31 2.52 -1.43 18.49
CA ASP A 31 1.40 -1.31 19.44
C ASP A 31 1.03 -2.65 20.05
N LEU A 32 1.12 -3.71 19.25
CA LEU A 32 0.91 -5.10 19.65
C LEU A 32 1.85 -6.03 18.88
N CYS A 33 2.39 -7.04 19.57
CA CYS A 33 3.21 -8.09 18.99
C CYS A 33 2.80 -9.45 19.55
N LEU A 34 2.31 -10.35 18.70
CA LEU A 34 1.79 -11.67 19.09
C LEU A 34 2.62 -12.80 18.46
N PRO A 35 3.04 -13.82 19.24
CA PRO A 35 3.62 -15.02 18.66
C PRO A 35 2.57 -15.76 17.83
N GLN A 36 2.97 -16.29 16.68
CA GLN A 36 2.08 -17.01 15.77
C GLN A 36 2.43 -18.50 15.69
N PRO A 37 1.48 -19.36 15.29
CA PRO A 37 1.70 -20.80 15.16
C PRO A 37 2.81 -21.21 14.20
N ASP A 38 3.16 -20.34 13.24
CA ASP A 38 4.24 -20.53 12.27
C ASP A 38 5.62 -20.10 12.79
N ASN A 39 5.75 -19.87 14.11
CA ASN A 39 6.93 -19.34 14.80
C ASN A 39 7.36 -17.94 14.32
N LYS A 40 6.50 -17.21 13.59
CA LYS A 40 6.70 -15.79 13.29
C LYS A 40 5.98 -14.91 14.32
N LEU A 41 6.24 -13.61 14.24
CA LEU A 41 5.51 -12.60 15.00
C LEU A 41 4.43 -11.97 14.11
N LEU A 42 3.26 -11.71 14.68
CA LEU A 42 2.30 -10.76 14.14
C LEU A 42 2.51 -9.43 14.85
N ILE A 43 2.86 -8.42 14.08
CA ILE A 43 2.94 -7.03 14.48
C ILE A 43 1.64 -6.35 14.07
N VAL A 44 0.96 -5.72 15.03
CA VAL A 44 -0.25 -4.93 14.76
C VAL A 44 0.01 -3.47 15.09
N GLU A 45 -0.34 -2.60 14.15
CA GLU A 45 -0.25 -1.14 14.26
C GLU A 45 -1.66 -0.56 14.26
N PHE A 46 -2.05 0.08 15.36
CA PHE A 46 -3.34 0.74 15.49
C PHE A 46 -3.21 2.19 15.05
N GLN A 47 -4.11 2.66 14.18
CA GLN A 47 -4.01 4.03 13.65
C GLN A 47 -5.35 4.76 13.70
N HIS A 48 -5.45 5.70 14.65
CA HIS A 48 -6.59 6.61 14.79
C HIS A 48 -6.43 7.88 13.94
N SER A 49 -5.25 8.51 14.02
CA SER A 49 -4.99 9.81 13.39
C SER A 49 -4.57 9.67 11.91
N SER A 50 -4.42 10.80 11.21
CA SER A 50 -3.79 10.79 9.89
C SER A 50 -2.32 10.34 10.00
N ILE A 51 -1.89 9.48 9.09
CA ILE A 51 -0.50 9.03 8.95
C ILE A 51 -0.01 9.33 7.52
N SER A 52 1.25 9.73 7.41
CA SER A 52 1.86 10.05 6.12
C SER A 52 2.25 8.79 5.35
N VAL A 53 2.33 8.88 4.02
CA VAL A 53 2.84 7.80 3.16
C VAL A 53 4.25 7.37 3.58
N ASN A 54 5.14 8.34 3.85
CA ASN A 54 6.52 8.05 4.25
C ASN A 54 6.60 7.26 5.55
N GLU A 55 5.74 7.57 6.53
CA GLU A 55 5.70 6.85 7.80
C GLU A 55 5.17 5.42 7.62
N ILE A 56 4.12 5.23 6.81
CA ILE A 56 3.64 3.89 6.44
C ILE A 56 4.77 3.10 5.78
N CYS A 57 5.43 3.65 4.76
CA CYS A 57 6.49 2.93 4.05
C CYS A 57 7.67 2.54 4.96
N ARG A 58 8.08 3.43 5.88
CA ARG A 58 9.14 3.11 6.86
C ARG A 58 8.75 1.95 7.77
N ARG A 59 7.53 1.96 8.32
CA ARG A 59 7.05 0.90 9.21
C ARG A 59 6.82 -0.41 8.47
N GLU A 60 6.29 -0.35 7.26
CA GLU A 60 6.17 -1.51 6.36
C GLU A 60 7.52 -2.17 6.14
N GLN A 61 8.55 -1.42 5.71
CA GLN A 61 9.89 -1.97 5.53
C GLN A 61 10.43 -2.58 6.83
N PHE A 62 10.33 -1.86 7.94
CA PHE A 62 10.90 -2.30 9.20
C PHE A 62 10.24 -3.58 9.75
N TYR A 63 8.90 -3.63 9.85
CA TYR A 63 8.23 -4.74 10.50
C TYR A 63 8.10 -5.98 9.61
N THR A 64 8.01 -5.82 8.29
CA THR A 64 7.91 -6.97 7.38
C THR A 64 9.20 -7.77 7.27
N GLU A 65 10.35 -7.19 7.65
CA GLU A 65 11.61 -7.91 7.85
C GLU A 65 11.56 -8.83 9.09
N ILE A 66 10.72 -8.51 10.08
CA ILE A 66 10.66 -9.21 11.38
C ILE A 66 9.53 -10.26 11.39
N GLY A 67 8.37 -9.93 10.82
CA GLY A 67 7.20 -10.78 10.88
C GLY A 67 6.06 -10.29 9.99
N HIS A 68 4.85 -10.75 10.30
CA HIS A 68 3.64 -10.33 9.61
C HIS A 68 3.20 -8.96 10.14
N LEU A 69 2.91 -8.01 9.25
CA LEU A 69 2.37 -6.71 9.63
C LEU A 69 0.87 -6.63 9.32
N LEU A 70 0.11 -6.14 10.29
CA LEU A 70 -1.31 -5.82 10.16
C LEU A 70 -1.59 -4.41 10.65
N TRP A 71 -2.16 -3.58 9.79
CA TRP A 71 -2.68 -2.28 10.16
C TRP A 71 -4.15 -2.39 10.55
N VAL A 72 -4.52 -1.75 11.66
CA VAL A 72 -5.91 -1.58 12.05
C VAL A 72 -6.19 -0.09 12.13
N PHE A 73 -7.02 0.41 11.23
CA PHE A 73 -7.41 1.82 11.19
C PHE A 73 -8.75 2.04 11.87
N ASP A 74 -8.84 3.10 12.66
CA ASP A 74 -10.13 3.60 13.12
C ASP A 74 -10.91 4.18 11.95
N ALA A 75 -11.89 3.41 11.48
CA ALA A 75 -12.70 3.71 10.31
C ALA A 75 -14.10 4.23 10.67
N ARG A 76 -14.37 4.53 11.94
CA ARG A 76 -15.70 5.00 12.40
C ARG A 76 -16.15 6.30 11.72
N GLU A 77 -15.21 7.15 11.34
CA GLU A 77 -15.49 8.39 10.60
C GLU A 77 -15.33 8.23 9.08
N PHE A 78 -14.94 7.05 8.60
CA PHE A 78 -14.74 6.83 7.16
C PHE A 78 -16.10 6.67 6.48
N ARG A 79 -16.26 7.31 5.33
CA ARG A 79 -17.46 7.17 4.48
C ARG A 79 -17.37 5.88 3.66
N ILE A 80 -17.44 4.75 4.34
CA ILE A 80 -17.44 3.41 3.77
C ILE A 80 -18.86 2.84 3.82
N ARG A 81 -19.33 2.35 2.67
CA ARG A 81 -20.54 1.53 2.59
C ARG A 81 -20.13 0.06 2.54
N LEU A 82 -20.76 -0.76 3.38
CA LEU A 82 -20.61 -2.20 3.38
C LEU A 82 -21.85 -2.84 2.74
N GLU A 83 -21.62 -3.83 1.88
CA GLU A 83 -22.68 -4.60 1.21
C GLU A 83 -22.32 -6.08 1.37
N PRO A 84 -23.21 -6.91 1.96
CA PRO A 84 -22.96 -8.34 2.10
C PRO A 84 -22.82 -8.98 0.72
N ALA A 85 -21.84 -9.86 0.57
CA ALA A 85 -21.65 -10.66 -0.63
C ALA A 85 -21.88 -12.15 -0.36
N ASP A 86 -21.50 -12.62 0.83
CA ASP A 86 -21.69 -13.99 1.32
C ASP A 86 -21.64 -14.01 2.87
N GLU A 87 -21.66 -15.19 3.48
CA GLU A 87 -21.44 -15.37 4.92
C GLU A 87 -20.11 -14.75 5.35
N ASN A 88 -20.18 -13.71 6.18
CA ASN A 88 -19.05 -12.89 6.65
C ASN A 88 -18.20 -12.22 5.57
N ILE A 89 -18.54 -12.33 4.28
CA ILE A 89 -17.83 -11.64 3.19
C ILE A 89 -18.60 -10.39 2.79
N TYR A 90 -17.92 -9.24 2.84
CA TYR A 90 -18.50 -7.94 2.53
C TYR A 90 -17.72 -7.25 1.43
N ARG A 91 -18.45 -6.68 0.47
CA ARG A 91 -17.92 -5.67 -0.43
C ARG A 91 -17.95 -4.32 0.29
N PHE A 92 -16.95 -3.51 0.06
CA PHE A 92 -16.93 -2.15 0.56
C PHE A 92 -16.72 -1.13 -0.55
N SER A 93 -17.38 0.01 -0.40
CA SER A 93 -17.23 1.18 -1.27
C SER A 93 -16.87 2.40 -0.41
N TRP A 94 -15.75 3.02 -0.72
CA TRP A 94 -15.17 4.11 0.04
C TRP A 94 -15.10 5.41 -0.77
N VAL A 95 -15.86 6.41 -0.33
CA VAL A 95 -15.85 7.76 -0.91
C VAL A 95 -14.76 8.60 -0.25
N ARG A 96 -13.97 9.32 -1.06
CA ARG A 96 -12.84 10.15 -0.59
C ARG A 96 -11.83 9.34 0.23
N SER A 97 -11.41 8.19 -0.31
CA SER A 97 -10.40 7.35 0.35
C SER A 97 -9.12 8.13 0.62
N ARG A 98 -8.57 7.99 1.83
CA ARG A 98 -7.29 8.59 2.20
C ARG A 98 -6.19 8.04 1.29
N SER A 99 -5.47 8.92 0.61
CA SER A 99 -4.44 8.53 -0.36
C SER A 99 -3.30 7.73 0.28
N SER A 100 -2.98 8.00 1.55
CA SER A 100 -1.89 7.34 2.26
C SER A 100 -2.12 5.85 2.52
N LEU A 101 -3.37 5.41 2.68
CA LEU A 101 -3.68 4.00 2.95
C LEU A 101 -3.41 3.11 1.72
N TRP A 102 -3.26 3.70 0.53
CA TRP A 102 -2.82 3.02 -0.68
C TRP A 102 -1.29 2.85 -0.76
N ALA A 103 -0.58 2.93 0.37
CA ALA A 103 0.84 2.63 0.49
C ALA A 103 1.13 1.41 1.41
N ILE A 104 0.11 0.82 2.03
CA ILE A 104 0.15 -0.36 2.95
C ILE A 104 0.27 -1.71 2.22
N ASN A 105 1.47 -2.24 2.00
CA ASN A 105 1.61 -3.48 1.22
C ASN A 105 1.25 -4.73 2.03
N SER A 106 1.26 -4.60 3.35
CA SER A 106 0.89 -5.64 4.31
C SER A 106 -0.61 -5.74 4.53
N SER A 107 -1.02 -6.35 5.65
CA SER A 107 -2.44 -6.57 5.93
C SER A 107 -3.13 -5.32 6.44
N LEU A 108 -4.41 -5.15 6.12
CA LEU A 108 -5.19 -3.97 6.49
C LEU A 108 -6.57 -4.38 7.03
N ALA A 109 -6.98 -3.75 8.13
CA ALA A 109 -8.32 -3.86 8.68
C ALA A 109 -8.90 -2.48 9.04
N PHE A 110 -10.23 -2.39 8.95
CA PHE A 110 -11.00 -1.22 9.34
C PHE A 110 -11.87 -1.52 10.56
N ASP A 111 -11.67 -0.76 11.64
CA ASP A 111 -12.47 -0.81 12.86
C ASP A 111 -13.66 0.15 12.76
N PHE A 112 -14.88 -0.39 12.79
CA PHE A 112 -16.12 0.38 12.82
C PHE A 112 -16.75 0.46 14.23
N GLY A 113 -16.00 0.08 15.27
CA GLY A 113 -16.44 0.04 16.66
C GLY A 113 -16.68 -1.39 17.14
N HIS A 114 -17.83 -1.96 16.77
CA HIS A 114 -18.21 -3.33 17.19
C HIS A 114 -17.82 -4.41 16.18
N VAL A 115 -17.54 -4.01 14.94
CA VAL A 115 -17.19 -4.91 13.84
C VAL A 115 -15.92 -4.43 13.16
N ILE A 116 -15.13 -5.40 12.70
CA ILE A 116 -13.86 -5.19 12.03
C ILE A 116 -13.96 -5.78 10.63
N LEU A 117 -13.62 -5.00 9.60
CA LEU A 117 -13.48 -5.51 8.25
C LEU A 117 -12.00 -5.76 7.96
N LEU A 118 -11.60 -7.03 7.90
CA LEU A 118 -10.29 -7.45 7.40
C LEU A 118 -10.30 -7.40 5.87
N ILE A 119 -9.53 -6.49 5.29
CA ILE A 119 -9.52 -6.20 3.86
C ILE A 119 -8.78 -7.32 3.14
N ALA A 120 -9.46 -8.09 2.29
CA ALA A 120 -8.85 -9.14 1.47
C ALA A 120 -8.39 -8.62 0.10
N GLN A 121 -9.07 -7.60 -0.43
CA GLN A 121 -8.67 -6.96 -1.66
C GLN A 121 -9.17 -5.52 -1.66
N ALA A 122 -8.35 -4.59 -2.15
CA ALA A 122 -8.75 -3.21 -2.33
C ALA A 122 -8.34 -2.69 -3.71
N HIS A 123 -9.04 -1.70 -4.22
CA HIS A 123 -8.69 -1.01 -5.45
C HIS A 123 -8.99 0.49 -5.34
N GLN A 124 -8.01 1.30 -5.74
CA GLN A 124 -8.16 2.74 -5.80
C GLN A 124 -8.74 3.12 -7.16
N ARG A 125 -9.80 3.94 -7.16
CA ARG A 125 -10.26 4.57 -8.39
C ARG A 125 -9.82 6.03 -8.43
N SER A 126 -9.19 6.41 -9.53
CA SER A 126 -8.54 7.73 -9.71
C SER A 126 -9.50 8.86 -10.05
N SER A 127 -10.79 8.58 -10.27
CA SER A 127 -11.79 9.59 -10.62
C SER A 127 -12.58 10.03 -9.39
N LYS A 128 -12.78 11.33 -9.23
CA LYS A 128 -13.62 11.95 -8.18
C LYS A 128 -15.07 11.43 -8.13
N HIS A 129 -15.53 10.79 -9.21
CA HIS A 129 -16.87 10.22 -9.33
C HIS A 129 -16.94 8.71 -9.11
N LEU A 130 -15.79 8.02 -9.01
CA LEU A 130 -15.74 6.58 -8.84
C LEU A 130 -15.30 6.25 -7.41
N LYS A 131 -16.07 5.39 -6.74
CA LYS A 131 -15.77 4.94 -5.38
C LYS A 131 -14.57 4.00 -5.43
N SER A 132 -13.56 4.24 -4.61
CA SER A 132 -12.59 3.19 -4.28
C SER A 132 -13.31 2.09 -3.51
N GLY A 133 -12.77 0.88 -3.46
CA GLY A 133 -13.49 -0.20 -2.79
C GLY A 133 -12.74 -1.51 -2.81
N GLY A 134 -13.47 -2.59 -2.56
CA GLY A 134 -12.87 -3.91 -2.45
C GLY A 134 -13.79 -4.88 -1.73
N TRP A 135 -13.20 -5.92 -1.16
CA TRP A 135 -13.92 -6.87 -0.32
C TRP A 135 -13.04 -7.37 0.81
N GLY A 136 -13.67 -7.95 1.83
CA GLY A 136 -13.01 -8.44 3.02
C GLY A 136 -13.94 -9.28 3.88
N TRP A 137 -13.39 -9.81 4.97
CA TRP A 137 -14.14 -10.56 5.96
C TRP A 137 -14.55 -9.65 7.10
N LEU A 138 -15.84 -9.63 7.43
CA LEU A 138 -16.40 -8.89 8.54
C LEU A 138 -16.45 -9.79 9.76
N TYR A 139 -15.81 -9.34 10.84
CA TYR A 139 -15.77 -10.03 12.14
C TYR A 139 -16.45 -9.17 13.20
N ARG A 140 -17.06 -9.79 14.21
CA ARG A 140 -17.25 -9.08 15.48
C ARG A 140 -15.88 -8.78 16.08
N LYS A 141 -15.76 -7.69 16.83
CA LYS A 141 -14.47 -7.27 17.40
C LYS A 141 -13.81 -8.34 18.28
N GLU A 142 -14.60 -9.03 19.09
CA GLU A 142 -14.12 -10.14 19.95
C GLU A 142 -13.62 -11.34 19.12
N GLU A 143 -14.36 -11.71 18.07
CA GLU A 143 -13.96 -12.79 17.14
C GLU A 143 -12.67 -12.42 16.40
N PHE A 144 -12.53 -11.16 15.99
CA PHE A 144 -11.32 -10.65 15.35
C PHE A 144 -10.11 -10.75 16.29
N VAL A 145 -10.24 -10.34 17.54
CA VAL A 145 -9.16 -10.45 18.54
C VAL A 145 -8.73 -11.90 18.74
N ASN A 146 -9.69 -12.83 18.86
CA ASN A 146 -9.38 -14.26 18.95
C ASN A 146 -8.69 -14.79 17.68
N MET A 147 -9.07 -14.28 16.51
CA MET A 147 -8.45 -14.64 15.23
C MET A 147 -6.98 -14.17 15.16
N LEU A 148 -6.62 -13.03 15.75
CA LEU A 148 -5.22 -12.53 15.73
C LEU A 148 -4.22 -13.46 16.41
N HIS A 149 -4.64 -14.30 17.36
CA HIS A 149 -3.79 -15.34 17.96
C HIS A 149 -3.51 -16.54 17.03
N LYS A 150 -4.28 -16.66 15.95
CA LYS A 150 -4.19 -17.73 14.94
C LYS A 150 -3.83 -17.17 13.57
N PHE A 151 -3.32 -15.95 13.53
CA PHE A 151 -3.00 -15.27 12.28
C PHE A 151 -1.79 -15.97 11.65
N THR A 152 -1.89 -16.28 10.36
CA THR A 152 -0.80 -16.94 9.64
C THR A 152 -0.60 -16.27 8.30
N ALA A 153 0.45 -16.67 7.59
CA ALA A 153 0.72 -16.20 6.24
C ALA A 153 -0.46 -16.44 5.25
N LEU A 154 -1.42 -17.31 5.56
CA LEU A 154 -2.64 -17.49 4.77
C LEU A 154 -3.53 -16.23 4.73
N PHE A 155 -3.38 -15.34 5.72
CA PHE A 155 -4.06 -14.04 5.79
C PHE A 155 -3.16 -12.88 5.34
N THR A 156 -1.87 -13.12 5.11
CA THR A 156 -0.99 -12.10 4.52
C THR A 156 -1.15 -12.10 3.02
N PHE A 157 -1.33 -10.90 2.46
CA PHE A 157 -1.28 -10.68 1.02
C PHE A 157 0.05 -11.16 0.46
N ASP A 158 0.02 -11.66 -0.77
CA ASP A 158 1.23 -11.89 -1.56
C ASP A 158 2.08 -10.60 -1.54
N THR A 159 3.10 -10.57 -0.70
CA THR A 159 3.95 -9.39 -0.48
C THR A 159 4.75 -9.02 -1.72
N SER A 160 4.74 -9.86 -2.76
CA SER A 160 5.33 -9.53 -4.06
C SER A 160 4.54 -8.45 -4.82
N LYS A 161 3.29 -8.16 -4.42
CA LYS A 161 2.41 -7.17 -5.08
C LYS A 161 1.61 -6.34 -4.07
N PRO A 162 1.52 -5.00 -4.24
CA PRO A 162 0.68 -4.18 -3.40
C PRO A 162 -0.80 -4.62 -3.39
N LEU A 163 -1.48 -4.50 -2.26
CA LEU A 163 -2.92 -4.74 -2.09
C LEU A 163 -3.81 -4.05 -3.14
N TRP A 164 -3.33 -2.94 -3.69
CA TRP A 164 -4.00 -2.08 -4.67
C TRP A 164 -3.33 -2.09 -6.03
N GLU A 165 -2.53 -3.11 -6.36
CA GLU A 165 -1.95 -3.20 -7.70
C GLU A 165 -3.12 -3.07 -8.70
N ARG A 166 -3.18 -1.90 -9.37
CA ARG A 166 -4.06 -1.70 -10.52
C ARG A 166 -3.76 -2.91 -11.39
N LYS A 167 -4.79 -3.71 -11.73
CA LYS A 167 -4.65 -4.70 -12.80
C LYS A 167 -3.87 -4.02 -13.92
N LYS A 168 -2.60 -4.36 -14.09
CA LYS A 168 -1.82 -3.91 -15.23
C LYS A 168 -2.65 -4.43 -16.38
N ARG A 169 -3.28 -3.53 -17.12
CA ARG A 169 -3.85 -3.91 -18.41
C ARG A 169 -2.64 -4.48 -19.14
N ASN A 170 -2.65 -5.79 -19.37
CA ASN A 170 -1.64 -6.43 -20.20
C ASN A 170 -1.44 -5.55 -21.43
N ALA A 171 -0.18 -5.16 -21.66
CA ALA A 171 0.20 -4.10 -22.58
C ALA A 171 -0.37 -4.35 -23.98
N THR A 172 -1.49 -3.68 -24.26
CA THR A 172 -2.16 -3.69 -25.58
C THR A 172 -2.22 -2.30 -26.19
N THR A 173 -1.84 -1.26 -25.45
CA THR A 173 -1.91 0.12 -25.94
C THR A 173 -0.59 0.50 -26.64
N PRO A 174 -0.63 1.09 -27.87
CA PRO A 174 0.57 1.46 -28.64
C PRO A 174 1.58 2.33 -27.88
N GLN A 175 1.11 3.17 -26.95
CA GLN A 175 1.97 4.01 -26.10
C GLN A 175 2.92 3.19 -25.23
N LEU A 176 2.43 2.10 -24.62
CA LEU A 176 3.21 1.25 -23.72
C LEU A 176 4.25 0.45 -24.49
N LYS A 177 3.92 -0.03 -25.70
CA LYS A 177 4.87 -0.73 -26.57
C LYS A 177 5.99 0.19 -27.04
N ALA A 178 5.65 1.40 -27.50
CA ALA A 178 6.64 2.39 -27.92
C ALA A 178 7.57 2.80 -26.76
N ALA A 179 6.99 3.06 -25.58
CA ALA A 179 7.77 3.41 -24.38
C ALA A 179 8.67 2.26 -23.89
N ALA A 180 8.17 1.01 -23.88
CA ALA A 180 8.96 -0.15 -23.49
C ALA A 180 10.15 -0.38 -24.43
N LYS A 181 9.95 -0.20 -25.75
CA LYS A 181 11.04 -0.29 -26.73
C LYS A 181 12.11 0.76 -26.48
N LEU A 182 11.70 2.02 -26.29
CA LEU A 182 12.60 3.13 -25.98
C LEU A 182 13.41 2.90 -24.69
N VAL A 183 12.76 2.34 -23.67
CA VAL A 183 13.40 2.00 -22.38
C VAL A 183 14.40 0.86 -22.53
N GLN A 184 14.12 -0.14 -23.38
CA GLN A 184 15.05 -1.23 -23.69
C GLN A 184 16.27 -0.74 -24.49
N GLU A 185 16.07 0.19 -25.42
CA GLU A 185 17.16 0.77 -26.25
C GLU A 185 18.07 1.72 -25.45
N ALA A 186 17.58 2.29 -24.34
CA ALA A 186 18.31 3.27 -23.53
C ALA A 186 19.32 2.69 -22.52
N ASP A 187 19.40 1.36 -22.42
CA ASP A 187 20.35 0.53 -21.64
C ASP A 187 20.47 0.85 -20.13
N SER A 188 20.96 2.04 -19.77
CA SER A 188 21.20 2.44 -18.38
C SER A 188 20.65 3.81 -17.97
N MET A 189 20.22 4.68 -18.90
CA MET A 189 19.75 6.03 -18.54
C MET A 189 18.67 6.57 -19.49
N ILE A 190 17.58 7.09 -18.91
CA ILE A 190 16.49 7.71 -19.66
C ILE A 190 16.31 9.16 -19.24
N VAL A 191 16.59 10.07 -20.15
CA VAL A 191 16.27 11.49 -19.98
C VAL A 191 14.80 11.70 -20.35
N GLU A 192 13.96 11.95 -19.34
CA GLU A 192 12.49 12.03 -19.49
C GLU A 192 12.06 12.97 -20.63
N HIS A 193 12.69 14.14 -20.75
CA HIS A 193 12.36 15.12 -21.79
C HIS A 193 12.64 14.60 -23.20
N VAL A 194 13.79 13.97 -23.43
CA VAL A 194 14.20 13.42 -24.73
C VAL A 194 13.30 12.24 -25.12
N ALA A 195 13.03 11.34 -24.17
CA ALA A 195 12.13 10.21 -24.39
C ALA A 195 10.69 10.66 -24.70
N LEU A 196 10.19 11.72 -24.05
CA LEU A 196 8.87 12.27 -24.34
C LEU A 196 8.78 12.93 -25.72
N LEU A 197 9.83 13.62 -26.17
CA LEU A 197 9.89 14.17 -27.52
C LEU A 197 9.86 13.05 -28.58
N GLU A 198 10.61 11.99 -28.36
CA GLU A 198 10.68 10.86 -29.29
C GLU A 198 9.35 10.08 -29.33
N LEU A 199 8.75 9.83 -28.18
CA LEU A 199 7.40 9.25 -28.11
C LEU A 199 6.35 10.14 -28.79
N LYS A 200 6.49 11.47 -28.72
CA LYS A 200 5.55 12.40 -29.37
C LYS A 200 5.66 12.38 -30.89
N LYS A 201 6.85 12.13 -31.46
CA LYS A 201 7.01 11.91 -32.90
C LYS A 201 6.33 10.63 -33.36
N GLN A 202 6.49 9.54 -32.60
CA GLN A 202 5.90 8.23 -32.93
C GLN A 202 4.38 8.21 -32.72
N LEU A 203 3.87 8.99 -31.76
CA LEU A 203 2.46 9.00 -31.35
C LEU A 203 1.93 10.44 -31.25
N PRO A 204 1.80 11.16 -32.39
CA PRO A 204 1.48 12.59 -32.40
C PRO A 204 0.10 12.90 -31.79
N ASN A 205 -0.85 11.98 -31.91
CA ASN A 205 -2.22 12.14 -31.42
C ASN A 205 -2.41 11.84 -29.93
N VAL A 206 -1.35 11.42 -29.22
CA VAL A 206 -1.44 11.08 -27.80
C VAL A 206 -1.10 12.32 -26.96
N SER A 207 -1.88 12.54 -25.90
CA SER A 207 -1.63 13.64 -24.97
C SER A 207 -0.29 13.48 -24.26
N HIS A 208 0.37 14.59 -23.94
CA HIS A 208 1.64 14.60 -23.22
C HIS A 208 1.55 13.83 -21.89
N LEU A 209 0.42 13.96 -21.18
CA LEU A 209 0.16 13.22 -19.95
C LEU A 209 0.05 11.70 -20.18
N GLY A 210 -0.54 11.28 -21.30
CA GLY A 210 -0.62 9.88 -21.71
C GLY A 210 0.74 9.27 -22.03
N LEU A 211 1.60 10.01 -22.75
CA LEU A 211 2.98 9.59 -23.05
C LEU A 211 3.82 9.49 -21.78
N ARG A 212 3.70 10.47 -20.87
CA ARG A 212 4.38 10.47 -19.57
C ARG A 212 3.97 9.30 -18.69
N GLY A 213 2.67 8.98 -18.66
CA GLY A 213 2.17 7.81 -17.95
C GLY A 213 2.71 6.49 -18.52
N ALA A 214 2.83 6.39 -19.85
CA ALA A 214 3.36 5.20 -20.51
C ALA A 214 4.88 5.03 -20.27
N LEU A 215 5.65 6.11 -20.40
CA LEU A 215 7.08 6.11 -20.12
C LEU A 215 7.37 5.71 -18.66
N PHE A 216 6.64 6.30 -17.71
CA PHE A 216 6.77 5.96 -16.29
C PHE A 216 6.51 4.47 -16.02
N ALA A 217 5.44 3.92 -16.61
CA ALA A 217 5.11 2.51 -16.45
C ALA A 217 6.19 1.59 -17.05
N ALA A 218 6.77 1.96 -18.20
CA ALA A 218 7.82 1.19 -18.85
C ALA A 218 9.14 1.24 -18.07
N CYS A 219 9.55 2.41 -17.56
CA CYS A 219 10.72 2.55 -16.67
C CYS A 219 10.57 1.68 -15.41
N GLN A 220 9.38 1.69 -14.78
CA GLN A 220 9.11 0.88 -13.59
C GLN A 220 9.19 -0.62 -13.87
N GLN A 221 8.71 -1.06 -15.05
CA GLN A 221 8.82 -2.47 -15.47
C GLN A 221 10.25 -2.90 -15.73
N ALA A 222 11.10 -2.01 -16.25
CA ALA A 222 12.52 -2.26 -16.48
C ALA A 222 13.39 -2.03 -15.22
N GLY A 223 12.81 -1.83 -14.04
CA GLY A 223 13.54 -1.70 -12.79
C GLY A 223 14.18 -0.33 -12.54
N TYR A 224 13.88 0.69 -13.36
CA TYR A 224 14.34 2.04 -13.12
C TYR A 224 13.62 2.66 -11.91
N VAL A 225 14.34 2.87 -10.82
CA VAL A 225 13.83 3.59 -9.63
C VAL A 225 13.94 5.10 -9.87
N LYS A 226 12.90 5.85 -9.51
CA LYS A 226 12.73 7.31 -9.75
C LYS A 226 13.86 8.20 -9.18
N THR A 227 14.82 7.63 -8.46
CA THR A 227 15.85 8.32 -7.66
C THR A 227 17.09 8.77 -8.42
N HIS A 228 17.19 8.63 -9.74
CA HIS A 228 18.27 9.26 -10.53
C HIS A 228 17.82 10.14 -11.69
N VAL A 229 16.51 10.37 -11.85
CA VAL A 229 15.99 11.10 -13.03
C VAL A 229 15.91 12.63 -12.83
N ASN A 230 16.27 13.19 -11.66
CA ASN A 230 16.18 14.64 -11.46
C ASN A 230 17.22 15.32 -10.54
N GLN A 231 18.32 14.67 -10.16
CA GLN A 231 19.38 15.34 -9.38
C GLN A 231 20.70 15.55 -10.12
N GLN A 232 21.11 14.64 -11.02
CA GLN A 232 22.38 14.81 -11.74
C GLN A 232 22.31 15.85 -12.89
N TYR A 233 21.13 16.07 -13.49
CA TYR A 233 20.99 17.07 -14.57
C TYR A 233 21.06 18.52 -14.06
N LEU A 234 20.53 18.80 -12.85
CA LEU A 234 20.61 20.13 -12.23
C LEU A 234 22.01 20.47 -11.71
N ALA A 235 22.83 19.46 -11.38
CA ALA A 235 24.23 19.64 -11.04
C ALA A 235 25.08 19.94 -12.28
N TRP A 236 24.81 19.28 -13.41
CA TRP A 236 25.56 19.46 -14.66
C TRP A 236 25.25 20.80 -15.36
N VAL A 237 24.01 21.30 -15.29
CA VAL A 237 23.59 22.59 -15.89
C VAL A 237 24.06 23.81 -15.08
N LYS A 238 24.57 23.63 -13.86
CA LYS A 238 25.09 24.73 -13.02
C LYS A 238 26.62 24.87 -13.04
N GLU A 239 27.34 23.99 -13.72
CA GLU A 239 28.80 24.03 -13.89
C GLU A 239 29.25 24.17 -15.36
N ILE A 240 28.35 24.62 -16.25
CA ILE A 240 28.65 25.11 -17.62
C ILE A 240 28.07 26.51 -17.75
#